data_AF-A0A1G3RCC7-F1
#
_entry.id   AF-A0A1G3RCC7-F1
#
_cell.length_a   1.000
_cell.length_b   1.000
_cell.length_c   1.000
_cell.angle_alpha   90.00
_cell.angle_beta   90.00
_cell.angle_gamma   90.00
#
_symmetry.space_group_name_H-M   'P 1'
#
loop_
_entity.id
_entity.type
_entity.pdbx_description
1 polymer ?
#
loop_
_entity_poly.entity_id
_entity_poly.type
_entity_poly.pdbx_seq_one_letter_code
_entity_poly.pdbx_strand_id
1 'polypeptide(L)'
;MTERMTKREPARAPAAAVQFFKTLFAEYQRDQCLARAGGLAFATLLALVPLLALMFSLFSALGSFSGLLERFEAFLLTQLVPASQEEIMAYVQRFVRNSRALGVAGLLFFLATAVFLLNAVQNSFNAVWGSRPRRNSLHRLATYASILIVGSFLLSIGLNLFGVARSLVGGPAVAELGRSLSFPTAVAPSVFIFLALLLMIALLPSGRVRFGSALVGAAAGLVLWELARRLFFLWITYVLRMSVMYGSLAAVPIFLIWLYVAWSVVLLALEIAYLHQHRRSAWLGRPPRELSPADRLLLGLEVFLDIAGRFYRGEKAPSREQIAQRLDASPLEVNVYTDLLLANGLVTFAGPSGELLMPARSLDGIRLQTLMACLFRGSARPTRRGGAALGLYEAVTGAADGLLAERSVLDFIKAGYKP
;
A
#
# COMPACT_ATOMS: atom_id res chain seq x y z
N MET A 1 -8.26 -0.71 49.04
CA MET A 1 -8.88 0.61 48.79
C MET A 1 -7.77 1.64 48.89
N THR A 2 -7.35 2.40 47.87
CA THR A 2 -7.91 2.66 46.54
C THR A 2 -6.77 3.32 45.73
N GLU A 3 -6.73 3.05 44.43
CA GLU A 3 -6.06 3.88 43.38
C GLU A 3 -4.60 4.31 43.54
N ARG A 4 -3.69 3.52 42.94
CA ARG A 4 -2.58 4.10 42.19
C ARG A 4 -3.00 4.17 40.72
N MET A 5 -3.68 5.25 40.36
CA MET A 5 -3.81 5.65 38.96
C MET A 5 -2.40 5.83 38.39
N THR A 6 -2.02 4.97 37.45
CA THR A 6 -0.83 5.12 36.63
C THR A 6 -0.99 6.37 35.78
N LYS A 7 -0.48 7.49 36.32
CA LYS A 7 -0.28 8.75 35.64
C LYS A 7 0.66 8.48 34.45
N ARG A 8 0.10 8.21 33.26
CA ARG A 8 0.85 8.18 32.01
C ARG A 8 1.41 9.56 31.78
N GLU A 9 2.72 9.72 31.94
CA GLU A 9 3.41 10.91 31.47
C GLU A 9 3.12 11.08 29.96
N PRO A 10 2.72 12.27 29.51
CA PRO A 10 2.59 12.53 28.08
C PRO A 10 4.00 12.47 27.49
N ALA A 11 4.31 11.37 26.80
CA ALA A 11 5.51 11.27 26.00
C ALA A 11 5.62 12.54 25.15
N ARG A 12 6.70 13.30 25.35
CA ARG A 12 6.93 14.61 24.73
C ARG A 12 6.62 14.51 23.22
N ALA A 13 5.54 15.15 22.76
CA ALA A 13 5.07 15.13 21.37
C ALA A 13 6.16 15.20 20.27
N PRO A 14 7.25 16.00 20.41
CA PRO A 14 8.34 15.99 19.42
C PRO A 14 9.08 14.64 19.29
N ALA A 15 9.24 13.88 20.38
CA ALA A 15 9.92 12.58 20.34
C ALA A 15 9.09 11.54 19.57
N ALA A 16 7.77 11.55 19.74
CA ALA A 16 6.86 10.64 19.03
C ALA A 16 6.80 10.95 17.52
N ALA A 17 6.83 12.24 17.13
CA ALA A 17 6.87 12.65 15.73
C ALA A 17 8.18 12.22 15.06
N VAL A 18 9.32 12.44 15.71
CA VAL A 18 10.64 12.02 15.19
C VAL A 18 10.69 10.50 15.04
N GLN A 19 10.17 9.75 16.00
CA GLN A 19 10.11 8.30 15.91
C GLN A 19 9.23 7.85 14.74
N PHE A 20 8.07 8.48 14.54
CA PHE A 20 7.20 8.18 13.40
C PHE A 20 7.90 8.39 12.05
N PHE A 21 8.58 9.53 11.85
CA PHE A 21 9.30 9.79 10.60
C PHE A 21 10.48 8.83 10.38
N LYS A 22 11.22 8.49 11.45
CA LYS A 22 12.30 7.49 11.36
C LYS A 22 11.76 6.13 10.93
N THR A 23 10.66 5.71 11.53
CA THR A 23 10.01 4.45 11.20
C THR A 23 9.45 4.46 9.78
N LEU A 24 8.78 5.54 9.37
CA LEU A 24 8.29 5.73 8.00
C LEU A 24 9.40 5.58 6.97
N PHE A 25 10.55 6.23 7.20
CA PHE A 25 11.68 6.16 6.29
C PHE A 25 12.32 4.76 6.24
N ALA A 26 12.38 4.07 7.39
CA ALA A 26 12.90 2.71 7.46
C ALA A 26 12.01 1.72 6.68
N GLU A 27 10.69 1.76 6.89
CA GLU A 27 9.75 0.90 6.16
C GLU A 27 9.73 1.23 4.66
N TYR A 28 9.70 2.51 4.29
CA TYR A 28 9.70 2.93 2.89
C TYR A 28 10.93 2.42 2.10
N GLN A 29 12.09 2.34 2.75
CA GLN A 29 13.28 1.73 2.15
C GLN A 29 13.20 0.20 2.14
N ARG A 30 12.74 -0.40 3.23
CA ARG A 30 12.59 -1.86 3.38
C ARG A 30 11.68 -2.45 2.32
N ASP A 31 10.56 -1.79 2.04
CA ASP A 31 9.57 -2.21 1.04
C ASP A 31 9.99 -1.87 -0.39
N GLN A 32 11.18 -1.28 -0.56
CA GLN A 32 11.77 -0.89 -1.83
C GLN A 32 10.84 0.05 -2.62
N CYS A 33 10.16 0.96 -1.93
CA CYS A 33 9.15 1.83 -2.54
C CYS A 33 9.71 2.69 -3.68
N LEU A 34 10.96 3.15 -3.58
CA LEU A 34 11.64 3.87 -4.67
C LEU A 34 11.82 2.99 -5.92
N ALA A 35 12.26 1.75 -5.76
CA ALA A 35 12.41 0.82 -6.89
C ALA A 35 11.05 0.48 -7.52
N ARG A 36 10.02 0.29 -6.69
CA ARG A 36 8.63 0.09 -7.14
C ARG A 36 8.10 1.31 -7.90
N ALA A 37 8.33 2.52 -7.39
CA ALA A 37 7.94 3.75 -8.07
C ALA A 37 8.59 3.87 -9.45
N GLY A 38 9.88 3.49 -9.58
CA GLY A 38 10.56 3.39 -10.87
C GLY A 38 9.90 2.40 -11.84
N GLY A 39 9.60 1.18 -11.36
CA GLY A 39 8.92 0.16 -12.15
C GLY A 39 7.51 0.59 -12.60
N LEU A 40 6.76 1.25 -11.71
CA LEU A 40 5.43 1.79 -12.02
C LEU A 40 5.50 2.96 -13.00
N ALA A 41 6.48 3.85 -12.88
CA ALA A 41 6.70 4.94 -13.83
C ALA A 41 7.00 4.41 -15.23
N PHE A 42 7.89 3.42 -15.34
CA PHE A 42 8.20 2.76 -16.61
C PHE A 42 6.98 2.05 -17.21
N ALA A 43 6.25 1.27 -16.40
CA ALA A 43 5.03 0.60 -16.85
C ALA A 43 3.95 1.60 -17.32
N THR A 44 3.84 2.75 -16.65
CA THR A 44 2.91 3.82 -17.03
C THR A 44 3.31 4.45 -18.36
N LEU A 45 4.62 4.71 -18.56
CA LEU A 45 5.13 5.23 -19.83
C LEU A 45 4.88 4.24 -20.99
N LEU A 46 5.08 2.95 -20.76
CA LEU A 46 4.86 1.91 -21.77
C LEU A 46 3.37 1.77 -22.13
N ALA A 47 2.47 1.91 -21.15
CA ALA A 47 1.03 1.89 -21.38
C ALA A 47 0.51 3.14 -22.12
N LEU A 48 1.25 4.25 -22.08
CA LEU A 48 0.85 5.51 -22.72
C LEU A 48 0.85 5.43 -24.25
N VAL A 49 1.81 4.70 -24.84
CA VAL A 49 1.94 4.57 -26.31
C VAL A 49 0.70 3.93 -26.96
N PRO A 50 0.25 2.73 -26.54
CA PRO A 50 -0.99 2.15 -27.04
C PRO A 50 -2.22 3.03 -26.76
N LEU A 51 -2.27 3.70 -25.62
CA LEU A 51 -3.37 4.62 -25.29
C LEU A 51 -3.45 5.76 -26.32
N LEU A 52 -2.32 6.40 -26.64
CA LEU A 52 -2.26 7.45 -27.65
C LEU A 52 -2.69 6.93 -29.03
N ALA A 53 -2.21 5.75 -29.43
CA ALA A 53 -2.61 5.11 -30.67
C ALA A 53 -4.13 4.86 -30.74
N LEU A 54 -4.71 4.37 -29.64
CA LEU A 54 -6.15 4.15 -29.53
C LEU A 54 -6.93 5.46 -29.58
N MET A 55 -6.49 6.51 -28.87
CA MET A 55 -7.13 7.83 -28.92
C MET A 55 -7.14 8.39 -30.34
N PHE A 56 -6.01 8.31 -31.05
CA PHE A 56 -5.93 8.72 -32.46
C PHE A 56 -6.86 7.91 -33.36
N SER A 57 -6.91 6.59 -33.19
CA SER A 57 -7.82 5.74 -33.95
C SER A 57 -9.29 6.09 -33.70
N LEU A 58 -9.67 6.34 -32.43
CA LEU A 58 -11.05 6.68 -32.05
C LEU A 58 -11.46 8.05 -32.61
N PHE A 59 -10.60 9.06 -32.48
CA PHE A 59 -10.93 10.38 -33.03
C PHE A 59 -10.99 10.38 -34.56
N SER A 60 -10.12 9.61 -35.23
CA SER A 60 -10.18 9.40 -36.69
C SER A 60 -11.48 8.71 -37.10
N ALA A 61 -11.95 7.72 -36.34
CA ALA A 61 -13.19 7.01 -36.60
C ALA A 61 -14.45 7.87 -36.40
N LEU A 62 -14.44 8.79 -35.42
CA LEU A 62 -15.56 9.69 -35.11
C LEU A 62 -15.65 10.91 -36.05
N GLY A 63 -14.78 11.02 -37.07
CA GLY A 63 -14.78 12.14 -38.03
C GLY A 63 -14.45 13.51 -37.43
N SER A 64 -14.27 13.61 -36.11
CA SER A 64 -14.00 14.84 -35.35
C SER A 64 -12.51 15.22 -35.35
N PHE A 65 -11.67 14.44 -36.02
CA PHE A 65 -10.22 14.65 -36.04
C PHE A 65 -9.81 15.89 -36.83
N SER A 66 -10.59 16.33 -37.82
CA SER A 66 -10.28 17.53 -38.63
C SER A 66 -10.13 18.79 -37.77
N GLY A 67 -11.08 19.07 -36.87
CA GLY A 67 -11.01 20.25 -35.99
C GLY A 67 -9.96 20.15 -34.87
N LEU A 68 -9.52 18.94 -34.52
CA LEU A 68 -8.45 18.72 -33.54
C LEU A 68 -7.08 18.81 -34.23
N LEU A 69 -6.96 18.31 -35.47
CA LEU A 69 -5.78 18.48 -36.33
C LEU A 69 -5.52 19.95 -36.62
N GLU A 70 -6.54 20.73 -37.00
CA GLU A 70 -6.40 22.17 -37.25
C GLU A 70 -5.89 22.92 -36.01
N ARG A 71 -6.37 22.54 -34.82
CA ARG A 71 -5.89 23.11 -33.54
C ARG A 71 -4.48 22.64 -33.18
N PHE A 72 -4.15 21.39 -33.47
CA PHE A 72 -2.81 20.84 -33.27
C PHE A 72 -1.81 21.48 -34.25
N GLU A 73 -2.21 21.66 -35.50
CA GLU A 73 -1.46 22.31 -36.57
C GLU A 73 -1.24 23.78 -36.23
N ALA A 74 -2.27 24.51 -35.80
CA ALA A 74 -2.11 25.88 -35.28
C ALA A 74 -1.17 25.97 -34.07
N PHE A 75 -1.18 24.97 -33.18
CA PHE A 75 -0.28 24.88 -32.02
C PHE A 75 1.18 24.55 -32.44
N LEU A 76 1.36 23.63 -33.38
CA LEU A 76 2.68 23.28 -33.93
C LEU A 76 3.28 24.44 -34.72
N LEU A 77 2.46 25.16 -35.49
CA LEU A 77 2.86 26.35 -36.26
C LEU A 77 3.29 27.53 -35.37
N THR A 78 2.77 27.61 -34.14
CA THR A 78 3.09 28.70 -33.20
C THR A 78 4.20 28.36 -32.20
N GLN A 79 4.55 27.08 -32.00
CA GLN A 79 5.45 26.64 -30.92
C GLN A 79 6.62 25.74 -31.37
N LEU A 80 6.66 25.22 -32.62
CA LEU A 80 7.79 24.41 -33.12
C LEU A 80 8.59 25.12 -34.23
N VAL A 81 9.90 24.85 -34.24
CA VAL A 81 10.86 25.32 -35.25
C VAL A 81 10.48 24.76 -36.64
N PRO A 82 10.51 25.57 -37.73
CA PRO A 82 10.02 25.20 -39.06
C PRO A 82 10.53 23.85 -39.61
N ALA A 83 11.76 23.48 -39.29
CA ALA A 83 12.44 22.30 -39.82
C ALA A 83 11.86 20.93 -39.39
N SER A 84 10.96 20.89 -38.39
CA SER A 84 10.35 19.63 -37.90
C SER A 84 8.85 19.51 -38.17
N GLN A 85 8.26 20.52 -38.85
CA GLN A 85 6.82 20.59 -39.08
C GLN A 85 6.37 19.60 -40.17
N GLU A 86 7.11 19.50 -41.28
CA GLU A 86 6.76 18.61 -42.39
C GLU A 86 6.88 17.12 -42.04
N GLU A 87 7.94 16.73 -41.32
CA GLU A 87 8.14 15.33 -40.90
C GLU A 87 7.06 14.87 -39.91
N ILE A 88 6.75 15.69 -38.90
CA ILE A 88 5.71 15.36 -37.92
C ILE A 88 4.35 15.29 -38.59
N MET A 89 4.03 16.22 -39.49
CA MET A 89 2.76 16.23 -40.21
C MET A 89 2.63 15.03 -41.17
N ALA A 90 3.71 14.65 -41.86
CA ALA A 90 3.75 13.46 -42.70
C ALA A 90 3.56 12.17 -41.88
N TYR A 91 4.15 12.09 -40.68
CA TYR A 91 3.93 10.98 -39.75
C TYR A 91 2.48 10.90 -39.27
N VAL A 92 1.89 12.03 -38.87
CA VAL A 92 0.48 12.11 -38.44
C VAL A 92 -0.46 11.71 -39.57
N GLN A 93 -0.26 12.21 -40.79
CA GLN A 93 -1.09 11.86 -41.95
C GLN A 93 -0.94 10.39 -42.39
N ARG A 94 0.27 9.81 -42.31
CA ARG A 94 0.47 8.36 -42.52
C ARG A 94 -0.23 7.53 -41.43
N PHE A 95 -0.18 7.98 -40.18
CA PHE A 95 -0.81 7.29 -39.06
C PHE A 95 -2.33 7.28 -39.17
N VAL A 96 -2.95 8.41 -39.55
CA VAL A 96 -4.40 8.54 -39.80
C VAL A 96 -4.85 7.62 -40.93
N ARG A 97 -4.07 7.52 -42.02
CA ARG A 97 -4.41 6.68 -43.18
C ARG A 97 -4.40 5.18 -42.86
N ASN A 98 -3.58 4.75 -41.90
CA ASN A 98 -3.46 3.36 -41.47
C ASN A 98 -4.34 3.03 -40.23
N SER A 99 -5.19 3.96 -39.78
CA SER A 99 -5.89 3.88 -38.48
C SER A 99 -6.86 2.69 -38.35
N ARG A 100 -7.47 2.23 -39.45
CA ARG A 100 -8.45 1.13 -39.41
C ARG A 100 -7.83 -0.23 -39.05
N ALA A 101 -6.61 -0.53 -39.52
CA ALA A 101 -5.90 -1.76 -39.16
C ALA A 101 -5.17 -1.64 -37.80
N LEU A 102 -4.74 -0.43 -37.44
CA LEU A 102 -4.13 -0.12 -36.14
C LEU A 102 -5.14 -0.14 -34.97
N GLY A 103 -6.43 0.07 -35.22
CA GLY A 103 -7.44 0.16 -34.16
C GLY A 103 -7.60 -1.12 -33.33
N VAL A 104 -7.77 -2.29 -33.97
CA VAL A 104 -7.99 -3.56 -33.25
C VAL A 104 -6.70 -4.06 -32.58
N ALA A 105 -5.57 -4.03 -33.30
CA ALA A 105 -4.28 -4.41 -32.74
C ALA A 105 -3.84 -3.47 -31.61
N GLY A 106 -4.06 -2.16 -31.78
CA GLY A 106 -3.80 -1.14 -30.76
C GLY A 106 -4.70 -1.30 -29.53
N LEU A 107 -5.98 -1.66 -29.71
CA LEU A 107 -6.88 -1.98 -28.60
C LEU A 107 -6.42 -3.21 -27.82
N LEU A 108 -6.05 -4.29 -28.51
CA LEU A 108 -5.54 -5.51 -27.86
C LEU A 108 -4.23 -5.22 -27.09
N PHE A 109 -3.32 -4.47 -27.71
CA PHE A 109 -2.06 -4.08 -27.07
C PHE A 109 -2.28 -3.12 -25.88
N PHE A 110 -3.24 -2.19 -25.99
CA PHE A 110 -3.67 -1.34 -24.88
C PHE A 110 -4.25 -2.15 -23.72
N LEU A 111 -5.16 -3.09 -24.00
CA LEU A 111 -5.72 -3.94 -22.96
C LEU A 111 -4.64 -4.78 -22.28
N ALA A 112 -3.69 -5.34 -23.04
CA ALA A 112 -2.58 -6.10 -22.49
C ALA A 112 -1.68 -5.24 -21.57
N THR A 113 -1.29 -4.05 -22.03
CA THR A 113 -0.45 -3.12 -21.26
C THR A 113 -1.17 -2.52 -20.06
N ALA A 114 -2.48 -2.26 -20.16
CA ALA A 114 -3.31 -1.83 -19.03
C ALA A 114 -3.40 -2.92 -17.95
N VAL A 115 -3.62 -4.17 -18.33
CA VAL A 115 -3.59 -5.31 -17.40
C VAL A 115 -2.22 -5.47 -16.77
N PHE A 116 -1.14 -5.30 -17.54
CA PHE A 116 0.22 -5.32 -17.02
C PHE A 116 0.47 -4.22 -15.98
N LEU A 117 0.06 -2.97 -16.27
CA LEU A 117 0.18 -1.85 -15.35
C LEU A 117 -0.65 -2.08 -14.07
N LEU A 118 -1.90 -2.52 -14.20
CA LEU A 118 -2.76 -2.81 -13.04
C LEU A 118 -2.19 -3.92 -12.16
N ASN A 119 -1.62 -4.97 -12.76
CA ASN A 119 -0.91 -6.01 -12.01
C ASN A 119 0.31 -5.45 -11.27
N ALA A 120 1.12 -4.61 -11.93
CA ALA A 120 2.29 -3.98 -11.32
C ALA A 120 1.91 -3.08 -10.14
N VAL A 121 0.85 -2.27 -10.31
CA VAL A 121 0.27 -1.42 -9.25
C VAL A 121 -0.21 -2.30 -8.10
N GLN A 122 -1.06 -3.29 -8.36
CA GLN A 122 -1.61 -4.15 -7.31
C GLN A 122 -0.53 -4.93 -6.56
N ASN A 123 0.49 -5.45 -7.25
CA ASN A 123 1.61 -6.14 -6.62
C ASN A 123 2.43 -5.20 -5.73
N SER A 124 2.63 -3.95 -6.16
CA SER A 124 3.33 -2.93 -5.35
C SER A 124 2.53 -2.54 -4.11
N PHE A 125 1.22 -2.32 -4.26
CA PHE A 125 0.32 -2.02 -3.14
C PHE A 125 0.21 -3.18 -2.16
N ASN A 126 0.06 -4.41 -2.66
CA ASN A 126 0.00 -5.60 -1.82
C ASN A 126 1.29 -5.82 -1.05
N ALA A 127 2.44 -5.55 -1.67
CA ALA A 127 3.74 -5.69 -1.01
C ALA A 127 3.92 -4.69 0.13
N VAL A 128 3.63 -3.40 -0.11
CA VAL A 128 3.67 -2.35 0.92
C VAL A 128 2.66 -2.66 2.04
N TRP A 129 1.47 -3.16 1.69
CA TRP A 129 0.47 -3.53 2.69
C TRP A 129 0.79 -4.86 3.42
N GLY A 130 1.81 -5.61 3.01
CA GLY A 130 2.13 -6.93 3.56
C GLY A 130 1.10 -8.04 3.27
N SER A 131 0.25 -7.87 2.26
CA SER A 131 -0.83 -8.83 1.93
C SER A 131 -0.43 -9.78 0.79
N ARG A 132 -0.82 -11.06 0.90
CA ARG A 132 -0.57 -12.05 -0.16
C ARG A 132 -1.47 -11.80 -1.38
N PRO A 133 -1.00 -12.07 -2.62
CA PRO A 133 -1.82 -11.94 -3.81
C PRO A 133 -3.08 -12.82 -3.73
N ARG A 134 -4.25 -12.28 -4.06
CA ARG A 134 -5.49 -13.06 -4.17
C ARG A 134 -5.38 -14.10 -5.28
N ARG A 135 -5.63 -15.38 -4.97
CA ARG A 135 -5.64 -16.48 -5.96
C ARG A 135 -6.83 -16.43 -6.92
N ASN A 136 -7.98 -15.86 -6.52
CA ASN A 136 -9.17 -15.81 -7.37
C ASN A 136 -9.05 -14.78 -8.51
N SER A 137 -8.95 -15.27 -9.74
CA SER A 137 -8.87 -14.45 -10.97
C SER A 137 -10.13 -13.64 -11.25
N LEU A 138 -11.33 -14.13 -10.87
CA LEU A 138 -12.59 -13.43 -11.12
C LEU A 138 -12.75 -12.16 -10.26
N HIS A 139 -12.38 -12.23 -8.98
CA HIS A 139 -12.36 -11.05 -8.12
C HIS A 139 -11.33 -10.01 -8.58
N ARG A 140 -10.17 -10.45 -9.09
CA ARG A 140 -9.18 -9.54 -9.68
C ARG A 140 -9.74 -8.78 -10.88
N LEU A 141 -10.44 -9.47 -11.76
CA LEU A 141 -11.10 -8.86 -12.91
C LEU A 141 -12.17 -7.84 -12.49
N ALA A 142 -13.00 -8.18 -11.49
CA ALA A 142 -14.01 -7.27 -10.96
C ALA A 142 -13.39 -6.03 -10.31
N THR A 143 -12.28 -6.18 -9.58
CA THR A 143 -11.52 -5.05 -9.02
C THR A 143 -10.94 -4.17 -10.12
N TYR A 144 -10.35 -4.74 -11.17
CA TYR A 144 -9.83 -3.99 -12.31
C TYR A 144 -10.92 -3.24 -13.08
N ALA A 145 -12.06 -3.88 -13.33
CA ALA A 145 -13.20 -3.25 -13.98
C ALA A 145 -13.74 -2.07 -13.14
N SER A 146 -13.84 -2.25 -11.82
CA SER A 146 -14.29 -1.19 -10.91
C SER A 146 -13.33 0.00 -10.91
N ILE A 147 -12.01 -0.26 -10.89
CA ILE A 147 -10.99 0.80 -10.96
C ILE A 147 -11.06 1.56 -12.29
N LEU A 148 -11.24 0.85 -13.40
CA LEU A 148 -11.40 1.48 -14.71
C LEU A 148 -12.63 2.38 -14.76
N ILE A 149 -13.79 1.88 -14.31
CA ILE A 149 -15.04 2.64 -14.32
C ILE A 149 -14.93 3.87 -13.41
N VAL A 150 -14.53 3.67 -12.16
CA VAL A 150 -14.43 4.75 -11.17
C VAL A 150 -13.35 5.75 -11.57
N GLY A 151 -12.20 5.27 -12.05
CA GLY A 151 -11.09 6.08 -12.53
C GLY A 151 -11.46 6.92 -13.75
N SER A 152 -12.11 6.33 -14.75
CA SER A 152 -12.59 7.05 -15.94
C SER A 152 -13.66 8.10 -15.58
N PHE A 153 -14.55 7.78 -14.65
CA PHE A 153 -15.56 8.73 -14.17
C PHE A 153 -14.92 9.92 -13.45
N LEU A 154 -14.00 9.66 -12.52
CA LEU A 154 -13.24 10.71 -11.82
C LEU A 154 -12.45 11.58 -12.78
N LEU A 155 -11.78 10.97 -13.77
CA LEU A 155 -11.02 11.69 -14.79
C LEU A 155 -11.93 12.57 -15.65
N SER A 156 -13.08 12.05 -16.10
CA SER A 156 -14.03 12.79 -16.93
C SER A 156 -14.59 14.01 -16.20
N ILE A 157 -14.99 13.85 -14.93
CA ILE A 157 -15.49 14.97 -14.11
C ILE A 157 -14.36 15.98 -13.85
N GLY A 158 -13.16 15.49 -13.52
CA GLY A 158 -12.00 16.36 -13.26
C GLY A 158 -11.63 17.22 -14.49
N LEU A 159 -11.61 16.63 -15.68
CA LEU A 159 -11.33 17.33 -16.95
C LEU A 159 -12.43 18.35 -17.29
N ASN A 160 -13.71 18.00 -17.09
CA ASN A 160 -14.83 18.92 -17.33
C ASN A 160 -14.79 20.10 -16.36
N LEU A 161 -14.60 19.87 -15.06
CA LEU A 161 -14.49 20.93 -14.06
C LEU A 161 -13.28 21.84 -14.32
N PHE A 162 -12.15 21.27 -14.73
CA PHE A 162 -10.98 22.04 -15.12
C PHE A 162 -11.24 22.90 -16.36
N GLY A 163 -11.92 22.35 -17.38
CA GLY A 163 -12.32 23.08 -18.58
C GLY A 163 -13.29 24.24 -18.28
N VAL A 164 -14.31 23.97 -17.45
CA VAL A 164 -15.27 24.98 -16.99
C VAL A 164 -14.56 26.07 -16.19
N ALA A 165 -13.69 25.70 -15.23
CA ALA A 165 -12.91 26.66 -14.45
C ALA A 165 -12.07 27.59 -15.33
N ARG A 166 -11.42 27.05 -16.37
CA ARG A 166 -10.64 27.85 -17.32
C ARG A 166 -11.51 28.77 -18.18
N SER A 167 -12.69 28.31 -18.60
CA SER A 167 -13.64 29.10 -19.38
C SER A 167 -14.25 30.27 -18.59
N LEU A 168 -14.49 30.06 -17.29
CA LEU A 168 -15.02 31.09 -16.39
C LEU A 168 -13.99 32.18 -16.06
N VAL A 169 -12.69 31.84 -16.05
CA VAL A 169 -11.59 32.79 -15.81
C VAL A 169 -11.21 33.59 -17.06
N GLY A 170 -11.56 33.10 -18.26
CA GLY A 170 -11.18 33.73 -19.54
C GLY A 170 -12.23 34.64 -20.21
N GLY A 171 -13.45 34.75 -19.67
CA GLY A 171 -14.55 35.50 -20.29
C GLY A 171 -14.80 36.89 -19.67
N PRO A 172 -15.02 37.97 -20.45
CA PRO A 172 -15.25 39.32 -19.93
C PRO A 172 -16.57 39.49 -19.14
N ALA A 173 -17.51 38.55 -19.27
CA ALA A 173 -18.82 38.61 -18.61
C ALA A 173 -18.87 38.00 -17.19
N VAL A 174 -17.77 37.46 -16.66
CA VAL A 174 -17.78 36.61 -15.44
C VAL A 174 -16.95 37.20 -14.29
N ALA A 175 -16.57 38.47 -14.35
CA ALA A 175 -15.76 39.09 -13.29
C ALA A 175 -16.47 39.16 -11.91
N GLU A 176 -17.81 39.27 -11.89
CA GLU A 176 -18.61 39.32 -10.65
C GLU A 176 -19.04 37.92 -10.16
N LEU A 177 -19.42 37.00 -11.05
CA LEU A 177 -19.73 35.61 -10.69
C LEU A 177 -18.48 34.78 -10.37
N GLY A 178 -17.34 35.14 -10.97
CA GLY A 178 -16.05 34.47 -10.82
C GLY A 178 -15.49 34.54 -9.41
N ARG A 179 -15.91 35.52 -8.59
CA ARG A 179 -15.47 35.68 -7.19
C ARG A 179 -16.20 34.77 -6.20
N SER A 180 -17.42 34.34 -6.54
CA SER A 180 -18.20 33.35 -5.76
C SER A 180 -17.85 31.91 -6.19
N LEU A 181 -17.55 31.71 -7.48
CA LEU A 181 -17.16 30.41 -8.06
C LEU A 181 -15.65 30.13 -8.03
N SER A 182 -14.80 31.10 -7.64
CA SER A 182 -13.33 30.92 -7.55
C SER A 182 -12.93 29.91 -6.48
N PHE A 183 -13.67 29.80 -5.38
CA PHE A 183 -13.35 28.87 -4.30
C PHE A 183 -13.65 27.40 -4.67
N PRO A 184 -14.84 27.06 -5.21
CA PRO A 184 -15.12 25.71 -5.73
C PRO A 184 -14.16 25.27 -6.83
N THR A 185 -13.81 26.17 -7.77
CA THR A 185 -12.95 25.85 -8.91
C THR A 185 -11.48 25.65 -8.53
N ALA A 186 -10.98 26.36 -7.50
CA ALA A 186 -9.62 26.17 -6.99
C ALA A 186 -9.48 24.90 -6.12
N VAL A 187 -10.53 24.52 -5.39
CA VAL A 187 -10.52 23.37 -4.47
C VAL A 187 -10.84 22.06 -5.20
N ALA A 188 -11.63 22.10 -6.28
CA ALA A 188 -12.05 20.92 -7.01
C ALA A 188 -10.89 19.97 -7.40
N PRO A 189 -9.77 20.42 -8.01
CA PRO A 189 -8.68 19.52 -8.39
C PRO A 189 -8.06 18.77 -7.21
N SER A 190 -7.90 19.44 -6.06
CA SER A 190 -7.36 18.82 -4.84
C SER A 190 -8.33 17.79 -4.26
N VAL A 191 -9.64 18.03 -4.36
CA VAL A 191 -10.66 17.04 -3.96
C VAL A 191 -10.61 15.79 -4.83
N PHE A 192 -10.42 15.92 -6.15
CA PHE A 192 -10.27 14.75 -7.02
C PHE A 192 -9.03 13.93 -6.70
N ILE A 193 -7.89 14.59 -6.45
CA ILE A 193 -6.66 13.89 -6.08
C ILE A 193 -6.82 13.19 -4.74
N PHE A 194 -7.43 13.87 -3.75
CA PHE A 194 -7.74 13.26 -2.46
C PHE A 194 -8.62 12.02 -2.62
N LEU A 195 -9.70 12.13 -3.40
CA LEU A 195 -10.63 11.02 -3.64
C LEU A 195 -9.96 9.88 -4.41
N ALA A 196 -9.13 10.19 -5.40
CA ALA A 196 -8.35 9.20 -6.14
C ALA A 196 -7.38 8.45 -5.21
N LEU A 197 -6.62 9.17 -4.38
CA LEU A 197 -5.72 8.56 -3.39
C LEU A 197 -6.48 7.71 -2.38
N LEU A 198 -7.61 8.20 -1.87
CA LEU A 198 -8.47 7.49 -0.92
C LEU A 198 -8.97 6.16 -1.53
N LEU A 199 -9.48 6.21 -2.76
CA LEU A 199 -9.98 5.03 -3.46
C LEU A 199 -8.87 4.05 -3.80
N MET A 200 -7.70 4.54 -4.24
CA MET A 200 -6.53 3.72 -4.49
C MET A 200 -6.09 2.99 -3.22
N ILE A 201 -5.95 3.70 -2.10
CA ILE A 201 -5.54 3.12 -0.81
C ILE A 201 -6.60 2.15 -0.29
N ALA A 202 -7.90 2.43 -0.48
CA ALA A 202 -8.97 1.58 0.03
C ALA A 202 -9.25 0.32 -0.83
N LEU A 203 -9.09 0.40 -2.16
CA LEU A 203 -9.54 -0.64 -3.10
C LEU A 203 -8.41 -1.50 -3.68
N LEU A 204 -7.19 -0.96 -3.83
CA LEU A 204 -6.08 -1.71 -4.46
C LEU A 204 -5.49 -2.80 -3.56
N PRO A 205 -5.24 -2.57 -2.25
CA PRO A 205 -4.72 -3.61 -1.38
C PRO A 205 -5.69 -4.78 -1.25
N SER A 206 -5.15 -5.99 -1.25
CA SER A 206 -5.95 -7.21 -1.04
C SER A 206 -6.34 -7.40 0.42
N GLY A 207 -5.64 -6.73 1.34
CA GLY A 207 -5.90 -6.70 2.78
C GLY A 207 -7.07 -5.79 3.15
N ARG A 208 -7.59 -5.93 4.38
CA ARG A 208 -8.65 -5.04 4.90
C ARG A 208 -8.06 -3.72 5.38
N VAL A 209 -8.31 -2.65 4.64
CA VAL A 209 -7.93 -1.28 5.00
C VAL A 209 -9.06 -0.65 5.81
N ARG A 210 -8.77 -0.13 7.00
CA ARG A 210 -9.75 0.64 7.79
C ARG A 210 -9.97 2.01 7.11
N PHE A 211 -11.23 2.41 6.91
CA PHE A 211 -11.55 3.66 6.21
C PHE A 211 -10.90 4.89 6.88
N GLY A 212 -10.85 4.92 8.22
CA GLY A 212 -10.17 6.00 8.96
C GLY A 212 -8.67 6.10 8.63
N SER A 213 -7.99 4.97 8.47
CA SER A 213 -6.57 4.94 8.09
C SER A 213 -6.35 5.35 6.64
N ALA A 214 -7.24 4.93 5.74
CA ALA A 214 -7.22 5.36 4.35
C ALA A 214 -7.40 6.89 4.23
N LEU A 215 -8.28 7.48 5.05
CA LEU A 215 -8.51 8.93 5.10
C LEU A 215 -7.25 9.70 5.54
N VAL A 216 -6.57 9.21 6.58
CA VAL A 216 -5.32 9.82 7.06
C VAL A 216 -4.22 9.72 6.01
N GLY A 217 -4.07 8.56 5.36
CA GLY A 217 -3.13 8.37 4.26
C GLY A 217 -3.42 9.27 3.07
N ALA A 218 -4.68 9.36 2.63
CA ALA A 218 -5.10 10.21 1.53
C ALA A 218 -4.89 11.71 1.84
N ALA A 219 -5.15 12.13 3.08
CA ALA A 219 -4.93 13.52 3.51
C ALA A 219 -3.44 13.87 3.50
N ALA A 220 -2.60 13.01 4.07
CA ALA A 220 -1.15 13.18 4.04
C ALA A 220 -0.61 13.14 2.59
N GLY A 221 -1.12 12.21 1.79
CA GLY A 221 -0.81 12.08 0.36
C GLY A 221 -1.17 13.31 -0.45
N LEU A 222 -2.30 13.95 -0.16
CA LEU A 222 -2.69 15.20 -0.81
C LEU A 222 -1.70 16.32 -0.51
N VAL A 223 -1.28 16.46 0.76
CA VAL A 223 -0.28 17.47 1.17
C VAL A 223 1.05 17.20 0.45
N LEU A 224 1.49 15.94 0.43
CA LEU A 224 2.70 15.52 -0.28
C LEU A 224 2.61 15.77 -1.79
N TRP A 225 1.45 15.53 -2.39
CA TRP A 225 1.18 15.76 -3.80
C TRP A 225 1.27 17.23 -4.18
N GLU A 226 0.63 18.12 -3.40
CA GLU A 226 0.70 19.56 -3.64
C GLU A 226 2.13 20.09 -3.45
N LEU A 227 2.85 19.58 -2.45
CA LEU A 227 4.26 19.92 -2.25
C LEU A 227 5.12 19.47 -3.43
N ALA A 228 4.97 18.20 -3.86
CA ALA A 228 5.70 17.64 -4.99
C ALA A 228 5.40 18.40 -6.29
N ARG A 229 4.12 18.75 -6.54
CA ARG A 229 3.72 19.54 -7.71
C ARG A 229 4.39 20.91 -7.74
N ARG A 230 4.39 21.63 -6.62
CA ARG A 230 5.03 22.95 -6.51
C ARG A 230 6.54 22.85 -6.72
N LEU A 231 7.17 21.87 -6.07
CA LEU A 231 8.62 21.67 -6.19
C LEU A 231 9.02 21.28 -7.61
N PHE A 232 8.25 20.41 -8.26
CA PHE A 232 8.47 20.03 -9.65
C PHE A 232 8.27 21.20 -10.60
N PHE A 233 7.26 22.06 -10.36
CA PHE A 233 7.04 23.27 -11.17
C PHE A 233 8.20 24.28 -11.04
N LEU A 234 8.76 24.46 -9.85
CA LEU A 234 9.96 25.29 -9.65
C LEU A 234 11.19 24.68 -10.35
N TRP A 235 11.34 23.36 -10.25
CA TRP A 235 12.46 22.65 -10.88
C TRP A 235 12.38 22.69 -12.42
N ILE A 236 11.22 22.41 -13.01
CA ILE A 236 11.06 22.40 -14.47
C ILE A 236 11.25 23.80 -15.07
N THR A 237 10.77 24.86 -14.41
CA THR A 237 10.96 26.24 -14.89
C THR A 237 12.43 26.67 -14.85
N TYR A 238 13.19 26.17 -13.88
CA TYR A 238 14.64 26.36 -13.82
C TYR A 238 15.37 25.57 -14.92
N VAL A 239 15.05 24.28 -15.07
CA VAL A 239 15.68 23.41 -16.07
C VAL A 239 15.40 23.89 -17.51
N LEU A 240 14.15 24.22 -17.83
CA LEU A 240 13.78 24.72 -19.17
C LEU A 240 14.45 26.05 -19.53
N ARG A 241 14.74 26.89 -18.52
CA ARG A 241 15.49 28.14 -18.72
C ARG A 241 16.96 27.90 -19.06
N MET A 242 17.55 26.82 -18.54
CA MET A 242 18.95 26.45 -18.78
C MET A 242 19.12 25.55 -20.02
N SER A 243 18.09 24.83 -20.43
CA SER A 243 18.16 23.79 -21.46
C SER A 243 17.97 24.32 -22.89
N VAL A 244 18.60 25.45 -23.24
CA VAL A 244 18.62 25.97 -24.64
C VAL A 244 19.25 24.93 -25.61
N MET A 245 20.10 24.03 -25.09
CA MET A 245 20.80 22.99 -25.87
C MET A 245 20.02 21.68 -26.07
N TYR A 246 18.99 21.38 -25.26
CA TYR A 246 18.34 20.05 -25.25
C TYR A 246 16.95 20.01 -25.93
N GLY A 247 16.39 21.17 -26.30
CA GLY A 247 15.17 21.27 -27.12
C GLY A 247 14.01 20.38 -26.67
N SER A 248 13.26 19.83 -27.64
CA SER A 248 12.12 18.93 -27.41
C SER A 248 12.50 17.55 -26.83
N LEU A 249 13.77 17.16 -26.91
CA LEU A 249 14.26 15.86 -26.45
C LEU A 249 14.24 15.73 -24.91
N ALA A 250 14.28 16.84 -24.18
CA ALA A 250 14.20 16.85 -22.72
C ALA A 250 12.80 16.49 -22.18
N ALA A 251 11.75 16.54 -23.00
CA ALA A 251 10.38 16.31 -22.55
C ALA A 251 10.17 14.91 -21.96
N VAL A 252 10.73 13.87 -22.58
CA VAL A 252 10.54 12.47 -22.15
C VAL A 252 11.22 12.20 -20.80
N PRO A 253 12.52 12.50 -20.59
CA PRO A 253 13.14 12.33 -19.27
C PRO A 253 12.48 13.15 -18.17
N ILE A 254 12.09 14.40 -18.44
CA ILE A 254 11.40 15.27 -17.47
C ILE A 254 10.05 14.65 -17.07
N PHE A 255 9.28 14.15 -18.04
CA PHE A 255 8.01 13.48 -17.77
C PHE A 255 8.20 12.18 -16.98
N LEU A 256 9.25 11.40 -17.26
CA LEU A 256 9.56 10.19 -16.51
C LEU A 256 9.93 10.49 -15.05
N ILE A 257 10.69 11.57 -14.80
CA ILE A 257 10.97 12.05 -13.44
C ILE A 257 9.69 12.45 -12.71
N TRP A 258 8.76 13.14 -13.40
CA TRP A 258 7.46 13.46 -12.81
C TRP A 258 6.67 12.21 -12.43
N LEU A 259 6.57 11.23 -13.32
CA LEU A 259 5.91 9.95 -13.05
C LEU A 259 6.53 9.24 -11.84
N TYR A 260 7.86 9.24 -11.75
CA TYR A 260 8.59 8.66 -10.63
C TYR A 260 8.24 9.34 -9.30
N VAL A 261 8.21 10.68 -9.28
CA VAL A 261 7.83 11.45 -8.09
C VAL A 261 6.36 11.21 -7.73
N ALA A 262 5.47 11.20 -8.72
CA ALA A 262 4.05 10.94 -8.52
C ALA A 262 3.80 9.57 -7.88
N TRP A 263 4.41 8.50 -8.41
CA TRP A 263 4.30 7.16 -7.82
C TRP A 263 4.95 7.06 -6.45
N SER A 264 6.07 7.77 -6.21
CA SER A 264 6.69 7.85 -4.89
C SER A 264 5.76 8.47 -3.86
N VAL A 265 5.05 9.55 -4.20
CA VAL A 265 4.05 10.18 -3.33
C VAL A 265 2.90 9.22 -3.03
N VAL A 266 2.39 8.51 -4.04
CA VAL A 266 1.30 7.53 -3.88
C VAL A 266 1.71 6.41 -2.91
N LEU A 267 2.90 5.84 -3.08
CA LEU A 267 3.40 4.77 -2.20
C LEU A 267 3.68 5.29 -0.79
N LEU A 268 4.19 6.52 -0.65
CA LEU A 268 4.40 7.13 0.65
C LEU A 268 3.07 7.38 1.39
N ALA A 269 2.02 7.78 0.68
CA ALA A 269 0.68 7.94 1.24
C ALA A 269 0.10 6.59 1.73
N LEU A 270 0.35 5.51 0.98
CA LEU A 270 -0.03 4.15 1.36
C LEU A 270 0.71 3.69 2.63
N GLU A 271 2.01 3.97 2.72
CA GLU A 271 2.84 3.67 3.90
C GLU A 271 2.33 4.39 5.15
N ILE A 272 1.97 5.68 5.02
CA ILE A 272 1.39 6.46 6.11
C ILE A 272 0.04 5.87 6.56
N ALA A 273 -0.79 5.42 5.62
CA ALA A 273 -2.05 4.73 5.95
C ALA A 273 -1.79 3.43 6.73
N TYR A 274 -0.79 2.65 6.29
CA TYR A 274 -0.39 1.39 6.92
C TYR A 274 0.12 1.62 8.35
N LEU A 275 1.03 2.57 8.55
CA LEU A 275 1.56 2.98 9.86
C LEU A 275 0.47 3.50 10.80
N HIS A 276 -0.49 4.26 10.27
CA HIS A 276 -1.60 4.76 11.08
C HIS A 276 -2.52 3.62 11.53
N GLN A 277 -2.79 2.64 10.65
CA GLN A 277 -3.61 1.48 10.99
C GLN A 277 -2.95 0.59 12.06
N HIS A 278 -1.64 0.39 11.97
CA HIS A 278 -0.87 -0.50 12.85
C HIS A 278 -0.09 0.29 13.92
N ARG A 279 -0.60 1.46 14.33
CA ARG A 279 0.06 2.38 15.27
C ARG A 279 0.18 1.82 16.71
N ARG A 280 -0.65 0.83 17.07
CA ARG A 280 -0.67 0.19 18.40
C ARG A 280 0.13 -1.09 18.44
N SER A 281 0.25 -1.77 17.30
CA SER A 281 1.23 -2.81 17.13
C SER A 281 2.62 -2.16 17.25
N ALA A 282 3.42 -2.54 18.24
CA ALA A 282 4.86 -2.27 18.27
C ALA A 282 5.64 -2.91 17.08
N TRP A 283 4.92 -3.28 16.02
CA TRP A 283 5.15 -4.40 15.13
C TRP A 283 4.97 -3.94 13.69
N LEU A 284 5.96 -3.17 13.23
CA LEU A 284 6.10 -2.74 11.86
C LEU A 284 7.12 -3.65 11.18
N GLY A 285 6.61 -4.70 10.55
CA GLY A 285 7.33 -5.48 9.54
C GLY A 285 8.56 -6.25 10.01
N ARG A 286 9.06 -6.08 11.23
CA ARG A 286 10.25 -6.77 11.75
C ARG A 286 10.11 -8.27 11.51
N PRO A 287 11.03 -8.92 10.78
CA PRO A 287 11.02 -10.38 10.74
C PRO A 287 11.14 -10.85 12.19
N PRO A 288 10.61 -12.02 12.59
CA PRO A 288 10.64 -12.46 13.98
C PRO A 288 12.03 -12.27 14.62
N ARG A 289 13.06 -12.58 13.83
CA ARG A 289 14.39 -11.92 13.65
C ARG A 289 14.80 -10.72 14.52
N GLU A 290 14.08 -9.62 14.41
CA GLU A 290 14.48 -8.28 14.90
C GLU A 290 13.66 -7.84 16.13
N LEU A 291 12.78 -8.72 16.60
CA LEU A 291 12.03 -8.53 17.83
C LEU A 291 12.92 -8.83 19.02
N SER A 292 12.70 -8.07 20.10
CA SER A 292 13.23 -8.44 21.41
C SER A 292 12.83 -9.88 21.73
N PRO A 293 13.72 -10.70 22.32
CA PRO A 293 13.37 -12.04 22.76
C PRO A 293 12.10 -12.08 23.64
N ALA A 294 11.86 -11.01 24.42
CA ALA A 294 10.66 -10.88 25.25
C ALA A 294 9.38 -10.71 24.41
N ASP A 295 9.41 -9.86 23.39
CA ASP A 295 8.25 -9.60 22.52
C ASP A 295 7.86 -10.84 21.71
N ARG A 296 8.85 -11.63 21.29
CA ARG A 296 8.62 -12.91 20.61
C ARG A 296 7.88 -13.91 21.49
N LEU A 297 8.31 -14.01 22.74
CA LEU A 297 7.71 -14.91 23.70
C LEU A 297 6.28 -14.47 24.00
N LEU A 298 6.08 -13.16 24.20
CA LEU A 298 4.78 -12.58 24.51
C LEU A 298 3.78 -12.77 23.36
N LEU A 299 4.17 -12.51 22.11
CA LEU A 299 3.30 -12.74 20.96
C LEU A 299 2.95 -14.23 20.78
N GLY A 300 3.92 -15.13 20.94
CA GLY A 300 3.66 -16.57 20.89
C GLY A 300 2.70 -17.04 21.98
N LEU A 301 2.82 -16.48 23.18
CA LEU A 301 1.90 -16.73 24.30
C LEU A 301 0.51 -16.18 24.02
N GLU A 302 0.39 -14.94 23.53
CA GLU A 302 -0.89 -14.32 23.17
C GLU A 302 -1.64 -15.11 22.10
N VAL A 303 -0.93 -15.58 21.07
CA VAL A 303 -1.51 -16.43 20.01
C VAL A 303 -2.07 -17.72 20.61
N PHE A 304 -1.30 -18.42 21.44
CA PHE A 304 -1.76 -19.67 22.05
C PHE A 304 -2.90 -19.44 23.06
N LEU A 305 -2.80 -18.39 23.89
CA LEU A 305 -3.82 -18.06 24.89
C LEU A 305 -5.13 -17.57 24.27
N ASP A 306 -5.11 -16.93 23.10
CA ASP A 306 -6.35 -16.60 22.38
C ASP A 306 -7.07 -17.89 21.93
N ILE A 307 -6.32 -18.85 21.37
CA ILE A 307 -6.86 -20.15 20.95
C ILE A 307 -7.40 -20.92 22.16
N ALA A 308 -6.59 -21.05 23.21
CA ALA A 308 -6.95 -21.78 24.43
C ALA A 308 -8.13 -21.13 25.18
N GLY A 309 -8.15 -19.79 25.27
CA GLY A 309 -9.22 -19.05 25.92
C GLY A 309 -10.56 -19.17 25.22
N ARG A 310 -10.58 -19.15 23.88
CA ARG A 310 -11.80 -19.41 23.09
C ARG A 310 -12.30 -20.84 23.28
N PHE A 311 -11.39 -21.82 23.28
CA PHE A 311 -11.73 -23.21 23.54
C PHE A 311 -12.33 -23.40 24.94
N TYR A 312 -11.74 -22.79 25.97
CA TYR A 312 -12.25 -22.84 27.34
C TYR A 312 -13.66 -22.22 27.47
N ARG A 313 -13.94 -21.14 26.74
CA ARG A 313 -15.26 -20.48 26.73
C ARG A 313 -16.30 -21.17 25.83
N GLY A 314 -15.92 -22.23 25.11
CA GLY A 314 -16.80 -22.90 24.13
C GLY A 314 -17.12 -22.03 22.91
N GLU A 315 -16.29 -21.03 22.60
CA GLU A 315 -16.44 -20.17 21.43
C GLU A 315 -15.98 -20.88 20.15
N LYS A 316 -16.39 -20.36 18.99
CA LYS A 316 -15.94 -20.87 17.69
C LYS A 316 -14.42 -20.72 17.55
N ALA A 317 -13.76 -21.80 17.13
CA ALA A 317 -12.33 -21.83 16.86
C ALA A 317 -11.92 -20.71 15.89
N PRO A 318 -10.83 -19.97 16.15
CA PRO A 318 -10.42 -18.84 15.33
C PRO A 318 -9.66 -19.26 14.06
N SER A 319 -9.76 -18.45 13.00
CA SER A 319 -8.82 -18.52 11.86
C SER A 319 -7.55 -17.70 12.13
N ARG A 320 -6.48 -17.95 11.36
CA ARG A 320 -5.24 -17.17 11.45
C ARG A 320 -5.47 -15.68 11.24
N GLU A 321 -6.37 -15.29 10.31
CA GLU A 321 -6.72 -13.88 10.12
C GLU A 321 -7.48 -13.29 11.30
N GLN A 322 -8.33 -14.08 11.98
CA GLN A 322 -9.07 -13.60 13.14
C GLN A 322 -8.16 -13.37 14.34
N ILE A 323 -7.16 -14.23 14.53
CA ILE A 323 -6.12 -14.04 15.56
C ILE A 323 -5.31 -12.78 15.25
N ALA A 324 -4.83 -12.64 14.01
CA ALA A 324 -4.08 -11.45 13.56
C ALA A 324 -4.88 -10.16 13.79
N GLN A 325 -6.17 -10.15 13.47
CA GLN A 325 -7.04 -8.99 13.68
C GLN A 325 -7.27 -8.68 15.16
N ARG A 326 -7.40 -9.69 16.01
CA ARG A 326 -7.66 -9.49 17.44
C ARG A 326 -6.43 -9.01 18.19
N LEU A 327 -5.26 -9.57 17.86
CA LEU A 327 -3.98 -9.23 18.48
C LEU A 327 -3.32 -8.01 17.84
N ASP A 328 -3.94 -7.42 16.80
CA ASP A 328 -3.34 -6.34 15.99
C ASP A 328 -1.95 -6.73 15.46
N ALA A 329 -1.74 -8.02 15.16
CA ALA A 329 -0.47 -8.62 14.79
C ALA A 329 -0.40 -8.91 13.28
N SER A 330 0.81 -8.97 12.73
CA SER A 330 0.98 -9.29 11.30
C SER A 330 0.54 -10.73 11.01
N PRO A 331 -0.18 -10.99 9.90
CA PRO A 331 -0.51 -12.35 9.50
C PRO A 331 0.73 -13.24 9.34
N LEU A 332 1.88 -12.68 8.97
CA LEU A 332 3.13 -13.43 8.85
C LEU A 332 3.63 -13.94 10.20
N GLU A 333 3.53 -13.13 11.25
CA GLU A 333 3.98 -13.50 12.60
C GLU A 333 3.06 -14.55 13.19
N VAL A 334 1.75 -14.33 13.09
CA VAL A 334 0.75 -15.32 13.53
C VAL A 334 0.98 -16.65 12.80
N ASN A 335 1.28 -16.63 11.50
CA ASN A 335 1.64 -17.84 10.75
C ASN A 335 2.88 -18.53 11.34
N VAL A 336 3.96 -17.80 11.62
CA VAL A 336 5.18 -18.37 12.20
C VAL A 336 4.89 -19.07 13.54
N TYR A 337 4.15 -18.43 14.44
CA TYR A 337 3.83 -19.02 15.74
C TYR A 337 2.81 -20.15 15.63
N THR A 338 1.78 -20.03 14.78
CA THR A 338 0.82 -21.11 14.58
C THR A 338 1.45 -22.33 13.93
N ASP A 339 2.35 -22.16 12.96
CA ASP A 339 3.11 -23.26 12.35
C ASP A 339 4.05 -23.92 13.38
N LEU A 340 4.69 -23.12 14.24
CA LEU A 340 5.53 -23.63 15.33
C LEU A 340 4.72 -24.43 16.38
N LEU A 341 3.53 -23.95 16.75
CA LEU A 341 2.62 -24.62 17.69
C LEU A 341 2.03 -25.91 17.08
N LEU A 342 1.74 -25.91 15.77
CA LEU A 342 1.30 -27.09 15.02
C LEU A 342 2.40 -28.15 14.98
N ALA A 343 3.64 -27.76 14.66
CA ALA A 343 4.78 -28.68 14.58
C ALA A 343 5.10 -29.36 15.93
N ASN A 344 4.79 -28.71 17.05
CA ASN A 344 4.98 -29.26 18.40
C ASN A 344 3.72 -29.93 18.97
N GLY A 345 2.64 -30.06 18.18
CA GLY A 345 1.41 -30.74 18.61
C GLY A 345 0.70 -30.06 19.77
N LEU A 346 0.84 -28.73 19.91
CA LEU A 346 0.10 -27.92 20.89
C LEU A 346 -1.24 -27.44 20.33
N VAL A 347 -1.27 -27.16 19.02
CA VAL A 347 -2.45 -26.72 18.28
C VAL A 347 -2.67 -27.70 17.11
N THR A 348 -3.91 -27.88 16.70
CA THR A 348 -4.30 -28.66 15.52
C THR A 348 -5.37 -27.93 14.71
N PHE A 349 -5.56 -28.35 13.46
CA PHE A 349 -6.63 -27.84 12.62
C PHE A 349 -7.99 -28.46 13.00
N ALA A 350 -9.04 -27.67 12.90
CA ALA A 350 -10.42 -28.04 13.20
C ALA A 350 -11.38 -27.63 12.07
N GLY A 351 -12.52 -28.33 12.02
CA GLY A 351 -13.60 -28.05 11.08
C GLY A 351 -13.42 -28.65 9.67
N PRO A 352 -14.49 -28.70 8.87
CA PRO A 352 -14.51 -29.36 7.56
C PRO A 352 -13.61 -28.68 6.51
N SER A 353 -13.28 -27.40 6.68
CA SER A 353 -12.38 -26.66 5.80
C SER A 353 -10.91 -26.74 6.21
N GLY A 354 -10.58 -27.25 7.40
CA GLY A 354 -9.19 -27.37 7.88
C GLY A 354 -8.47 -26.04 8.14
N GLU A 355 -9.22 -24.94 8.32
CA GLU A 355 -8.64 -23.58 8.49
C GLU A 355 -8.72 -23.06 9.93
N LEU A 356 -9.52 -23.69 10.80
CA LEU A 356 -9.71 -23.24 12.17
C LEU A 356 -8.67 -23.89 13.09
N LEU A 357 -8.26 -23.20 14.15
CA LEU A 357 -7.25 -23.68 15.08
C LEU A 357 -7.86 -24.01 16.45
N MET A 358 -7.51 -25.18 17.00
CA MET A 358 -7.90 -25.58 18.35
C MET A 358 -6.72 -26.20 19.10
N PRO A 359 -6.73 -26.24 20.44
CA PRO A 359 -5.74 -26.98 21.21
C PRO A 359 -5.76 -28.46 20.80
N ALA A 360 -4.58 -29.06 20.59
CA ALA A 360 -4.47 -30.47 20.18
C ALA A 360 -4.76 -31.46 21.32
N ARG A 361 -4.74 -30.98 22.57
CA ARG A 361 -4.96 -31.76 23.79
C ARG A 361 -5.84 -30.94 24.74
N SER A 362 -6.40 -31.62 25.75
CA SER A 362 -7.09 -30.94 26.85
C SER A 362 -6.17 -29.90 27.50
N LEU A 363 -6.71 -28.73 27.87
CA LEU A 363 -5.96 -27.64 28.48
C LEU A 363 -5.28 -28.03 29.80
N ASP A 364 -5.82 -29.04 30.49
CA ASP A 364 -5.23 -29.62 31.71
C ASP A 364 -3.99 -30.49 31.39
N GLY A 365 -4.02 -31.16 30.23
CA GLY A 365 -2.92 -31.98 29.74
C GLY A 365 -1.77 -31.17 29.10
N ILE A 366 -1.96 -29.88 28.88
CA ILE A 366 -0.91 -28.98 28.36
C ILE A 366 -0.24 -28.28 29.55
N ARG A 367 1.01 -28.65 29.81
CA ARG A 367 1.82 -28.00 30.86
C ARG A 367 2.41 -26.69 30.37
N LEU A 368 2.51 -25.69 31.25
CA LEU A 368 3.13 -24.40 30.92
C LEU A 368 4.61 -24.57 30.52
N GLN A 369 5.33 -25.53 31.11
CA GLN A 369 6.70 -25.85 30.71
C GLN A 369 6.80 -26.18 29.21
N THR A 370 5.84 -26.93 28.66
CA THR A 370 5.88 -27.40 27.27
C THR A 370 5.62 -26.25 26.31
N LEU A 371 4.68 -25.36 26.66
CA LEU A 371 4.40 -24.14 25.92
C LEU A 371 5.62 -23.21 25.91
N MET A 372 6.20 -22.96 27.09
CA MET A 372 7.35 -22.07 27.23
C MET A 372 8.60 -22.63 26.54
N ALA A 373 8.86 -23.93 26.65
CA ALA A 373 9.95 -24.58 25.94
C ALA A 373 9.77 -24.47 24.42
N CYS A 374 8.56 -24.68 23.92
CA CYS A 374 8.22 -24.55 22.50
C CYS A 374 8.49 -23.13 21.97
N LEU A 375 8.05 -22.09 22.69
CA LEU A 375 8.21 -20.70 22.27
C LEU A 375 9.63 -20.16 22.47
N PHE A 376 10.33 -20.58 23.54
CA PHE A 376 11.62 -20.02 23.93
C PHE A 376 12.81 -20.74 23.31
N ARG A 377 12.78 -22.08 23.24
CA ARG A 377 13.89 -22.88 22.70
C ARG A 377 13.74 -23.15 21.20
N GLY A 378 12.52 -23.08 20.66
CA GLY A 378 12.23 -23.70 19.37
C GLY A 378 12.59 -25.19 19.40
N SER A 379 12.67 -25.85 18.24
CA SER A 379 13.04 -27.26 18.15
C SER A 379 14.53 -27.55 18.36
N ALA A 380 15.39 -26.54 18.58
CA ALA A 380 16.84 -26.69 18.53
C ALA A 380 17.53 -26.35 19.86
N ARG A 381 18.36 -27.28 20.36
CA ARG A 381 19.27 -27.03 21.51
C ARG A 381 20.35 -26.01 21.12
N PRO A 382 20.86 -25.21 22.09
CA PRO A 382 21.97 -24.30 21.82
C PRO A 382 23.17 -25.04 21.24
N THR A 383 23.68 -24.56 20.10
CA THR A 383 24.82 -25.17 19.39
C THR A 383 26.18 -24.67 19.93
N ARG A 384 26.19 -23.60 20.73
CA ARG A 384 27.39 -23.06 21.36
C ARG A 384 27.79 -23.88 22.59
N ARG A 385 29.06 -24.26 22.67
CA ARG A 385 29.65 -25.08 23.74
C ARG A 385 30.54 -24.27 24.70
N GLY A 386 30.08 -23.10 25.16
CA GLY A 386 30.83 -22.30 26.14
C GLY A 386 30.54 -22.80 27.57
N GLY A 387 31.54 -23.31 28.29
CA GLY A 387 31.35 -24.01 29.58
C GLY A 387 30.57 -23.24 30.65
N ALA A 388 31.07 -22.09 31.12
CA ALA A 388 30.42 -21.32 32.18
C ALA A 388 29.08 -20.69 31.76
N ALA A 389 29.00 -20.20 30.52
CA ALA A 389 27.78 -19.60 29.97
C ALA A 389 26.67 -20.64 29.76
N LEU A 390 27.02 -21.86 29.33
CA LEU A 390 26.08 -22.97 29.20
C LEU A 390 25.57 -23.41 30.57
N GLY A 391 26.45 -23.52 31.57
CA GLY A 391 26.05 -23.84 32.94
C GLY A 391 25.05 -22.82 33.52
N LEU A 392 25.26 -21.52 33.27
CA LEU A 392 24.30 -20.49 33.68
C LEU A 392 22.97 -20.60 32.92
N TYR A 393 23.01 -20.86 31.60
CA TYR A 393 21.80 -21.07 30.80
C TYR A 393 20.99 -22.28 31.28
N GLU A 394 21.65 -23.39 31.57
CA GLU A 394 21.03 -24.61 32.08
C GLU A 394 20.44 -24.39 33.49
N ALA A 395 21.14 -23.65 34.37
CA ALA A 395 20.62 -23.32 35.69
C ALA A 395 19.35 -22.46 35.62
N VAL A 396 19.36 -21.39 34.81
CA VAL A 396 18.20 -20.50 34.64
C VAL A 396 17.02 -21.25 34.02
N THR A 397 17.28 -22.01 32.96
CA THR A 397 16.20 -22.71 32.26
C THR A 397 15.67 -23.91 33.05
N GLY A 398 16.52 -24.61 33.81
CA GLY A 398 16.11 -25.69 34.70
C GLY A 398 15.26 -25.19 35.87
N ALA A 399 15.61 -24.04 36.47
CA ALA A 399 14.78 -23.43 37.51
C ALA A 399 13.40 -22.99 36.99
N ALA A 400 13.35 -22.42 35.78
CA ALA A 400 12.10 -22.06 35.12
C ALA A 400 11.25 -23.30 34.76
N ASP A 401 11.87 -24.34 34.21
CA ASP A 401 11.20 -25.60 33.85
C ASP A 401 10.58 -26.25 35.11
N GLY A 402 11.31 -26.29 36.23
CA GLY A 402 10.81 -26.85 37.50
C GLY A 402 9.59 -26.12 38.06
N LEU A 403 9.58 -24.78 38.07
CA LEU A 403 8.44 -23.98 38.55
C LEU A 403 7.19 -24.11 37.67
N LEU A 404 7.38 -24.34 36.37
CA LEU A 404 6.31 -24.42 35.38
C LEU A 404 5.81 -25.84 35.12
N ALA A 405 6.54 -26.87 35.59
CA ALA A 405 6.20 -28.28 35.40
C ALA A 405 4.86 -28.66 36.04
N GLU A 406 4.58 -28.11 37.22
CA GLU A 406 3.40 -28.46 38.00
C GLU A 406 2.13 -27.74 37.54
N ARG A 407 2.26 -26.63 36.80
CA ARG A 407 1.12 -25.79 36.39
C ARG A 407 0.62 -26.14 34.99
N SER A 408 -0.69 -26.38 34.88
CA SER A 408 -1.34 -26.54 33.57
C SER A 408 -1.73 -25.17 32.97
N VAL A 409 -1.99 -25.16 31.65
CA VAL A 409 -2.59 -23.99 30.99
C VAL A 409 -3.98 -23.70 31.56
N LEU A 410 -4.73 -24.74 31.94
CA LEU A 410 -6.05 -24.60 32.55
C LEU A 410 -5.98 -23.86 33.89
N ASP A 411 -5.00 -24.18 34.75
CA ASP A 411 -4.81 -23.51 36.03
C ASP A 411 -4.53 -22.02 35.84
N PHE A 412 -3.73 -21.68 34.82
CA PHE A 412 -3.43 -20.31 34.48
C PHE A 412 -4.66 -19.53 34.00
N ILE A 413 -5.49 -20.13 33.13
CA ILE A 413 -6.73 -19.52 32.67
C ILE A 413 -7.72 -19.32 33.83
N LYS A 414 -7.85 -20.33 34.71
CA LYS A 414 -8.71 -20.27 35.91
C LYS A 414 -8.26 -19.25 36.94
N ALA A 415 -6.96 -19.02 37.08
CA ALA A 415 -6.37 -18.06 38.04
C ALA A 415 -6.66 -16.58 37.71
N GLY A 416 -7.49 -16.30 36.69
CA GLY A 416 -8.03 -14.97 36.45
C GLY A 416 -7.47 -14.26 35.23
N TYR A 417 -7.02 -14.99 34.21
CA TYR A 417 -6.72 -14.38 32.92
C TYR A 417 -8.03 -13.92 32.25
N LYS A 418 -8.40 -12.66 32.48
CA LYS A 418 -9.34 -11.93 31.62
C LYS A 418 -8.52 -11.33 30.48
N PRO A 419 -8.74 -11.73 29.21
CA PRO A 419 -8.02 -11.18 28.07
C PRO A 419 -8.26 -9.68 27.88
#